data_AF-A0A1G9AEW4-F1
#
_entry.id   AF-A0A1G9AEW4-F1
#
_cell.length_a   1.000
_cell.length_b   1.000
_cell.length_c   1.000
_cell.angle_alpha   90.00
_cell.angle_beta   90.00
_cell.angle_gamma   90.00
#
_symmetry.space_group_name_H-M   'P 1'
#
loop_
_entity.id
_entity.type
_entity.pdbx_description
1 polymer ?
#
loop_
_entity_poly.entity_id
_entity_poly.type
_entity_poly.pdbx_seq_one_letter_code
_entity_poly.pdbx_strand_id
1 'polypeptide(L)'
;MRPQQEPAADIQLIQDSSIILYRNNGFLDEDLVTLSKLNYHIIDINVAKWNIKHVHKHLKEALGFPGYYGENLNAFNDCLRDLYDTRFRGLVLVFRRFDNLTDQSRSFCEALLDIIAHTSRNWSLTGYFFIGMFQSNDPDLEFGKLGGINPQWNSQE
;
A
#
# COMPACT_ATOMS: atom_id res chain seq x y z
N MET A 1 0.81 -14.51 34.47
CA MET A 1 1.49 -13.67 33.46
C MET A 1 1.42 -14.44 32.15
N ARG A 2 0.79 -13.90 31.09
CA ARG A 2 0.95 -14.49 29.76
C ARG A 2 2.41 -14.28 29.35
N PRO A 3 3.12 -15.30 28.82
CA PRO A 3 4.46 -15.08 28.29
C PRO A 3 4.37 -13.98 27.23
N GLN A 4 5.32 -13.04 27.26
CA GLN A 4 5.48 -12.05 26.18
C GLN A 4 5.86 -12.84 24.93
N GLN A 5 4.86 -13.19 24.11
CA GLN A 5 5.12 -13.65 22.76
C GLN A 5 5.70 -12.46 22.01
N GLU A 6 6.85 -12.66 21.36
CA GLU A 6 7.37 -11.66 20.44
C GLU A 6 6.26 -11.26 19.47
N PRO A 7 6.07 -9.96 19.19
CA PRO A 7 5.08 -9.52 18.22
C PRO A 7 5.38 -10.22 16.89
N ALA A 8 4.33 -10.75 16.24
CA ALA A 8 4.46 -11.43 14.96
C ALA A 8 5.23 -10.53 13.96
N ALA A 9 6.07 -11.12 13.11
CA ALA A 9 6.99 -10.39 12.24
C ALA A 9 6.30 -9.31 11.39
N ASP A 10 5.06 -9.54 10.96
CA ASP A 10 4.25 -8.55 10.25
C ASP A 10 3.86 -7.35 11.12
N ILE A 11 3.56 -7.54 12.40
CA ILE A 11 3.26 -6.46 13.34
C ILE A 11 4.49 -5.58 13.56
N GLN A 12 5.69 -6.18 13.66
CA GLN A 12 6.93 -5.42 13.77
C GLN A 12 7.18 -4.58 12.50
N LEU A 13 6.94 -5.18 11.34
CA LEU A 13 7.16 -4.55 10.04
C LEU A 13 6.27 -3.31 9.82
N ILE A 14 5.02 -3.36 10.29
CA ILE A 14 4.04 -2.27 10.08
C ILE A 14 3.85 -1.36 11.29
N GLN A 15 4.64 -1.55 12.35
CA GLN A 15 4.47 -0.87 13.63
C GLN A 15 4.49 0.65 13.47
N ASP A 16 5.41 1.17 12.65
CA ASP A 16 5.61 2.60 12.48
C ASP A 16 4.83 3.17 11.28
N SER A 17 4.52 2.35 10.29
CA SER A 17 3.80 2.75 9.08
C SER A 17 3.29 1.54 8.30
N SER A 18 2.10 1.66 7.70
CA SER A 18 1.62 0.71 6.68
C SER A 18 2.17 0.99 5.29
N ILE A 19 2.89 2.10 5.11
CA ILE A 19 3.64 2.46 3.91
C ILE A 19 5.12 2.29 4.21
N ILE A 20 5.76 1.36 3.50
CA ILE A 20 7.16 0.99 3.74
C ILE A 20 7.96 1.26 2.47
N LEU A 21 9.05 2.02 2.62
CA LEU A 21 9.96 2.34 1.52
C LEU A 21 11.17 1.40 1.54
N TYR A 22 11.52 0.91 0.35
CA TYR A 22 12.67 0.06 0.15
C TYR A 22 13.62 0.70 -0.86
N ARG A 23 14.92 0.71 -0.55
CA ARG A 23 15.96 0.97 -1.55
C ARG A 23 16.48 -0.33 -2.17
N ASN A 24 16.69 -1.34 -1.32
CA ASN A 24 17.24 -2.62 -1.72
C ASN A 24 16.13 -3.63 -2.01
N ASN A 25 16.14 -4.19 -3.23
CA ASN A 25 15.19 -5.24 -3.61
C ASN A 25 15.36 -6.52 -2.80
N GLY A 26 16.58 -6.86 -2.35
CA GLY A 26 16.82 -8.06 -1.53
C GLY A 26 16.06 -8.04 -0.21
N PHE A 27 16.07 -6.90 0.50
CA PHE A 27 15.29 -6.76 1.75
C PHE A 27 13.78 -6.78 1.49
N LEU A 28 13.31 -6.15 0.40
CA LEU A 28 11.91 -6.26 -0.01
C LEU A 28 11.54 -7.73 -0.26
N ASP A 29 12.35 -8.47 -1.00
CA ASP A 29 12.09 -9.87 -1.35
C ASP A 29 12.06 -10.77 -0.10
N GLU A 30 12.93 -10.54 0.88
CA GLU A 30 12.94 -11.24 2.18
C GLU A 30 11.65 -11.00 2.97
N ASP A 31 11.17 -9.75 3.02
CA ASP A 31 9.92 -9.40 3.68
C ASP A 31 8.70 -10.00 2.96
N LEU A 32 8.69 -10.01 1.61
CA LEU A 32 7.64 -10.64 0.84
C LEU A 32 7.58 -12.15 1.06
N VAL A 33 8.73 -12.83 1.17
CA VAL A 33 8.77 -14.25 1.54
C VAL A 33 8.18 -14.48 2.94
N THR A 34 8.48 -13.59 3.89
CA THR A 34 7.94 -13.67 5.25
C THR A 34 6.43 -13.45 5.27
N LEU A 35 5.92 -12.42 4.59
CA LEU A 35 4.50 -12.11 4.49
C LEU A 35 3.72 -13.20 3.75
N SER A 36 4.31 -13.80 2.71
CA SER A 36 3.71 -14.95 2.03
C SER A 36 3.49 -16.13 2.98
N LYS A 37 4.48 -16.44 3.84
CA LYS A 37 4.35 -17.49 4.87
C LYS A 37 3.27 -17.18 5.92
N LEU A 38 2.97 -15.90 6.12
CA LEU A 38 1.90 -15.43 7.01
C LEU A 38 0.53 -15.35 6.31
N ASN A 39 0.41 -15.89 5.10
CA ASN A 39 -0.82 -15.96 4.31
C ASN A 39 -1.36 -14.58 3.88
N TYR A 40 -0.49 -13.66 3.49
CA TYR A 40 -0.88 -12.42 2.82
C TYR A 40 -1.10 -12.64 1.31
N HIS A 41 -2.09 -11.95 0.75
CA HIS A 41 -2.21 -11.79 -0.69
C HIS A 41 -1.17 -10.76 -1.14
N ILE A 42 -0.25 -11.13 -2.03
CA ILE A 42 0.78 -10.23 -2.54
C ILE A 42 0.49 -9.89 -3.99
N ILE A 43 0.34 -8.60 -4.30
CA ILE A 43 0.30 -8.07 -5.66
C ILE A 43 1.60 -7.30 -5.90
N ASP A 44 2.49 -7.87 -6.72
CA ASP A 44 3.82 -7.31 -7.01
C ASP A 44 3.88 -6.71 -8.42
N ILE A 45 4.04 -5.38 -8.49
CA ILE A 45 3.93 -4.60 -9.72
C ILE A 45 5.26 -3.89 -10.00
N ASN A 46 5.80 -4.09 -11.20
CA ASN A 46 6.93 -3.31 -11.70
C ASN A 46 6.46 -2.13 -12.55
N VAL A 47 6.68 -0.92 -12.08
CA VAL A 47 6.22 0.31 -12.73
C VAL A 47 7.29 1.04 -13.55
N ALA A 48 8.45 0.42 -13.78
CA ALA A 48 9.60 1.07 -14.45
C ALA A 48 9.31 1.61 -15.87
N LYS A 49 8.27 1.10 -16.54
CA LYS A 49 7.88 1.50 -17.90
C LYS A 49 6.52 2.20 -17.96
N TRP A 50 5.91 2.44 -16.81
CA TRP A 50 4.58 3.05 -16.77
C TRP A 50 4.67 4.53 -17.10
N ASN A 51 3.71 5.01 -17.87
CA ASN A 51 3.54 6.43 -18.15
C ASN A 51 2.41 6.99 -17.28
N ILE A 52 2.65 8.13 -16.63
CA ILE A 52 1.66 8.75 -15.74
C ILE A 52 0.31 9.02 -16.44
N LYS A 53 0.31 9.30 -17.75
CA LYS A 53 -0.92 9.52 -18.55
C LYS A 53 -1.78 8.26 -18.70
N HIS A 54 -1.20 7.09 -18.49
CA HIS A 54 -1.87 5.79 -18.62
C HIS A 54 -1.84 5.00 -17.31
N VAL A 55 -1.40 5.61 -16.21
CA VAL A 55 -1.19 4.95 -14.92
C VAL A 55 -2.46 4.24 -14.43
N HIS A 56 -3.62 4.87 -14.59
CA HIS A 56 -4.89 4.29 -14.18
C HIS A 56 -5.28 3.05 -14.99
N LYS A 57 -4.94 2.99 -16.28
CA LYS A 57 -5.17 1.78 -17.09
C LYS A 57 -4.28 0.64 -16.62
N HIS A 58 -3.03 0.94 -16.33
CA HIS A 58 -2.10 -0.04 -15.79
C HIS A 58 -2.51 -0.53 -14.39
N LEU A 59 -2.97 0.38 -13.51
CA LEU A 59 -3.52 0.03 -12.21
C LEU A 59 -4.74 -0.87 -12.34
N LYS A 60 -5.66 -0.55 -13.26
CA LYS A 60 -6.85 -1.37 -13.51
C LYS A 60 -6.49 -2.80 -13.87
N GLU A 61 -5.54 -2.97 -14.80
CA GLU A 61 -5.07 -4.27 -15.24
C GLU A 61 -4.35 -5.03 -14.11
N ALA A 62 -3.39 -4.38 -13.45
CA ALA A 62 -2.57 -5.00 -12.42
C ALA A 62 -3.35 -5.41 -11.17
N LEU A 63 -4.39 -4.64 -10.80
CA LEU A 63 -5.22 -4.88 -9.62
C LEU A 63 -6.50 -5.66 -9.95
N GLY A 64 -6.74 -5.99 -11.23
CA GLY A 64 -7.97 -6.67 -11.65
C GLY A 64 -9.23 -5.85 -11.38
N PHE A 65 -9.15 -4.53 -11.43
CA PHE A 65 -10.30 -3.66 -11.16
C PHE A 65 -11.41 -3.82 -12.21
N PRO A 66 -12.67 -3.62 -11.80
CA PRO A 66 -13.83 -3.90 -12.62
C PRO A 66 -13.94 -2.99 -13.85
N GLY A 67 -14.79 -3.41 -14.80
CA GLY A 67 -15.05 -2.67 -16.04
C GLY A 67 -15.43 -1.20 -15.82
N TYR A 68 -16.14 -0.90 -14.73
CA TYR A 68 -16.60 0.43 -14.33
C TYR A 68 -15.53 1.33 -13.67
N TYR A 69 -14.28 0.87 -13.55
CA TYR A 69 -13.18 1.68 -13.01
C TYR A 69 -13.00 2.99 -13.79
N GLY A 70 -13.30 4.13 -13.15
CA GLY A 70 -13.37 5.46 -13.77
C GLY A 70 -12.03 6.14 -14.09
N GLU A 71 -10.91 5.41 -14.04
CA GLU A 71 -9.56 5.86 -14.39
C GLU A 71 -9.11 7.17 -13.71
N ASN A 72 -9.42 7.33 -12.42
CA ASN A 72 -9.00 8.47 -11.60
C ASN A 72 -8.75 8.06 -10.14
N LEU A 73 -8.19 8.95 -9.33
CA LEU A 73 -7.84 8.67 -7.91
C LEU A 73 -9.06 8.38 -7.03
N ASN A 74 -10.24 8.95 -7.31
CA ASN A 74 -11.46 8.61 -6.57
C ASN A 74 -11.87 7.17 -6.88
N ALA A 75 -11.87 6.79 -8.16
CA ALA A 75 -12.14 5.40 -8.57
C ALA A 75 -11.11 4.41 -8.02
N PHE A 76 -9.83 4.82 -7.91
CA PHE A 76 -8.79 4.05 -7.24
C PHE A 76 -9.13 3.81 -5.78
N ASN A 77 -9.44 4.86 -5.02
CA ASN A 77 -9.85 4.76 -3.62
C ASN A 77 -11.09 3.86 -3.44
N ASP A 78 -12.11 4.03 -4.28
CA ASP A 78 -13.34 3.25 -4.20
C ASP A 78 -13.08 1.76 -4.45
N CYS A 79 -12.37 1.41 -5.53
CA CYS A 79 -12.09 0.00 -5.85
C CYS A 79 -11.11 -0.65 -4.87
N LEU A 80 -10.17 0.12 -4.31
CA LEU A 80 -9.19 -0.40 -3.36
C LEU A 80 -9.85 -0.87 -2.06
N ARG A 81 -10.94 -0.22 -1.63
CA ARG A 81 -11.71 -0.61 -0.43
C ARG A 81 -12.34 -1.99 -0.56
N ASP A 82 -12.66 -2.42 -1.78
CA ASP A 82 -13.30 -3.70 -2.08
C ASP A 82 -12.29 -4.81 -2.43
N LEU A 83 -10.99 -4.52 -2.42
CA LEU A 83 -9.94 -5.47 -2.81
C LEU A 83 -9.59 -6.48 -1.70
N TYR A 84 -10.25 -6.41 -0.55
CA TYR A 84 -9.99 -7.34 0.55
C TYR A 84 -10.49 -8.75 0.22
N ASP A 85 -9.76 -9.76 0.68
CA ASP A 85 -10.12 -11.16 0.50
C ASP A 85 -9.93 -11.90 1.82
N THR A 86 -11.05 -12.39 2.37
CA THR A 86 -11.11 -12.99 3.70
C THR A 86 -10.38 -14.33 3.81
N ARG A 87 -9.93 -14.90 2.69
CA ARG A 87 -9.06 -16.09 2.66
C ARG A 87 -7.63 -15.79 3.09
N PHE A 88 -7.23 -14.53 3.04
CA PHE A 88 -5.89 -14.06 3.38
C PHE A 88 -5.91 -13.26 4.69
N ARG A 89 -4.74 -13.19 5.34
CA ARG A 89 -4.53 -12.36 6.53
C ARG A 89 -4.59 -10.86 6.22
N GLY A 90 -4.28 -10.50 4.98
CA GLY A 90 -4.24 -9.13 4.52
C GLY A 90 -3.74 -9.04 3.08
N LEU A 91 -3.64 -7.80 2.59
CA LEU A 91 -3.12 -7.46 1.28
C LEU A 91 -1.76 -6.77 1.41
N VAL A 92 -0.83 -7.14 0.53
CA VAL A 92 0.44 -6.44 0.31
C VAL A 92 0.44 -5.96 -1.13
N LEU A 93 0.50 -4.65 -1.32
CA LEU A 93 0.60 -4.03 -2.63
C LEU A 93 2.01 -3.47 -2.82
N VAL A 94 2.75 -4.04 -3.76
CA VAL A 94 4.15 -3.71 -4.01
C VAL A 94 4.28 -2.93 -5.31
N PHE A 95 5.01 -1.81 -5.24
CA PHE A 95 5.42 -1.04 -6.41
C PHE A 95 6.95 -1.03 -6.50
N ARG A 96 7.50 -1.73 -7.48
CA ARG A 96 8.93 -1.71 -7.79
C ARG A 96 9.26 -0.63 -8.79
N ARG A 97 10.43 -0.01 -8.64
CA ARG A 97 10.89 1.12 -9.46
C ARG A 97 9.93 2.31 -9.41
N PHE A 98 9.45 2.60 -8.20
CA PHE A 98 8.51 3.68 -7.92
C PHE A 98 9.08 5.07 -8.27
N ASP A 99 10.42 5.20 -8.29
CA ASP A 99 11.16 6.34 -8.84
C ASP A 99 10.60 6.79 -10.20
N ASN A 100 10.27 5.85 -11.08
CA ASN A 100 9.75 6.17 -12.40
C ASN A 100 8.44 6.97 -12.37
N LEU A 101 7.55 6.69 -11.41
CA LEU A 101 6.28 7.43 -11.29
C LEU A 101 6.47 8.74 -10.54
N THR A 102 7.33 8.76 -9.51
CA THR A 102 7.60 9.98 -8.72
C THR A 102 8.29 11.05 -9.56
N ASP A 103 9.18 10.66 -10.47
CA ASP A 103 9.85 11.57 -11.41
C ASP A 103 8.87 12.20 -12.41
N GLN A 104 7.82 11.47 -12.79
CA GLN A 104 6.79 11.97 -13.70
C GLN A 104 5.74 12.82 -12.98
N SER A 105 5.34 12.43 -11.77
CA SER A 105 4.38 13.18 -10.95
C SER A 105 4.45 12.76 -9.49
N ARG A 106 5.22 13.52 -8.72
CA ARG A 106 5.28 13.40 -7.25
C ARG A 106 3.92 13.57 -6.58
N SER A 107 3.12 14.56 -7.00
CA SER A 107 1.80 14.84 -6.43
C SER A 107 0.81 13.69 -6.62
N PHE A 108 0.84 13.00 -7.76
CA PHE A 108 0.05 11.80 -7.97
C PHE A 108 0.49 10.67 -7.01
N CYS A 109 1.80 10.47 -6.87
CA CYS A 109 2.34 9.44 -5.98
C CYS A 109 1.98 9.71 -4.52
N GLU A 110 2.08 10.96 -4.06
CA GLU A 110 1.65 11.36 -2.71
C GLU A 110 0.16 11.07 -2.49
N ALA A 111 -0.70 11.40 -3.45
CA ALA A 111 -2.13 11.10 -3.35
C ALA A 111 -2.43 9.58 -3.35
N LEU A 112 -1.69 8.80 -4.15
CA LEU A 112 -1.79 7.34 -4.16
C LEU A 112 -1.41 6.75 -2.79
N LEU A 113 -0.29 7.21 -2.23
CA LEU A 113 0.21 6.77 -0.93
C LEU A 113 -0.76 7.15 0.20
N ASP A 114 -1.35 8.36 0.16
CA ASP A 114 -2.37 8.79 1.11
C ASP A 114 -3.61 7.91 1.08
N ILE A 115 -4.10 7.55 -0.11
CA ILE A 115 -5.26 6.65 -0.27
C ILE A 115 -4.96 5.27 0.33
N ILE A 116 -3.77 4.74 0.07
CA ILE A 116 -3.34 3.43 0.59
C ILE A 116 -3.23 3.48 2.12
N ALA A 117 -2.58 4.51 2.68
CA ALA A 117 -2.43 4.68 4.12
C ALA A 117 -3.80 4.82 4.82
N HIS A 118 -4.72 5.60 4.23
CA HIS A 118 -6.06 5.76 4.76
C HIS A 118 -6.88 4.45 4.71
N THR A 119 -6.82 3.73 3.60
CA THR A 119 -7.51 2.44 3.44
C THR A 119 -6.96 1.40 4.41
N SER A 120 -5.64 1.36 4.57
CA SER A 120 -4.94 0.48 5.50
C SER A 120 -5.38 0.67 6.95
N ARG A 121 -5.50 1.93 7.37
CA ARG A 121 -6.04 2.24 8.70
C ARG A 121 -7.46 1.71 8.87
N ASN A 122 -8.33 1.93 7.88
CA ASN A 122 -9.72 1.50 7.97
C ASN A 122 -9.85 -0.03 8.05
N TRP A 123 -9.05 -0.76 7.29
CA TRP A 123 -9.02 -2.23 7.35
C TRP A 123 -8.47 -2.74 8.69
N SER A 124 -7.49 -2.07 9.27
CA SER A 124 -6.95 -2.44 10.58
C SER A 124 -8.01 -2.42 11.69
N LEU A 125 -9.05 -1.58 11.56
CA LEU A 125 -10.17 -1.54 12.52
C LEU A 125 -11.02 -2.82 12.51
N THR A 126 -10.98 -3.59 11.42
CA THR A 126 -11.72 -4.86 11.27
C THR A 126 -10.81 -6.08 11.37
N GLY A 127 -9.54 -5.89 11.75
CA GLY A 127 -8.56 -6.97 11.91
C GLY A 127 -7.90 -7.44 10.61
N TYR A 128 -8.06 -6.69 9.51
CA TYR A 128 -7.40 -6.95 8.24
C TYR A 128 -6.23 -6.00 8.02
N PHE A 129 -5.11 -6.53 7.54
CA PHE A 129 -3.93 -5.72 7.25
C PHE A 129 -3.87 -5.36 5.76
N PHE A 130 -3.54 -4.10 5.48
CA PHE A 130 -3.17 -3.67 4.14
C PHE A 130 -1.85 -2.90 4.21
N ILE A 131 -0.85 -3.38 3.47
CA ILE A 131 0.52 -2.90 3.49
C ILE A 131 0.89 -2.43 2.09
N GLY A 132 1.36 -1.18 1.97
CA GLY A 132 1.94 -0.65 0.76
C GLY A 132 3.47 -0.70 0.85
N MET A 133 4.13 -1.38 -0.10
CA MET A 133 5.58 -1.49 -0.16
C MET A 133 6.11 -0.86 -1.45
N PHE A 134 7.01 0.11 -1.34
CA PHE A 134 7.43 0.92 -2.47
C PHE A 134 8.94 0.88 -2.58
N GLN A 135 9.44 0.25 -3.64
CA GLN A 135 10.87 0.20 -3.92
C GLN A 135 11.26 1.32 -4.88
N SER A 136 12.27 2.10 -4.51
CA SER A 136 12.84 3.18 -5.33
C SER A 136 14.36 3.03 -5.44
N ASN A 137 14.90 3.37 -6.60
CA ASN A 137 16.35 3.52 -6.79
C ASN A 137 16.87 4.93 -6.46
N ASP A 138 15.97 5.90 -6.26
CA ASP A 138 16.32 7.24 -5.81
C ASP A 138 16.65 7.24 -4.31
N PRO A 139 17.91 7.47 -3.90
CA PRO A 139 18.31 7.46 -2.50
C PRO A 139 17.78 8.65 -1.69
N ASP A 140 17.35 9.71 -2.37
CA ASP A 140 16.86 10.95 -1.79
C ASP A 140 15.33 11.02 -1.80
N LEU A 141 14.66 9.93 -2.21
CA LEU A 141 13.21 9.85 -2.19
C LEU A 141 12.67 9.92 -0.76
N GLU A 142 12.10 11.07 -0.44
CA GLU A 142 11.35 11.31 0.79
C GLU A 142 9.91 11.74 0.50
N PHE A 143 9.01 11.45 1.43
CA PHE A 143 7.63 11.95 1.42
C PHE A 143 7.32 12.62 2.76
N GLY A 144 6.35 13.54 2.74
CA GLY A 144 5.81 14.12 3.96
C GLY A 144 5.00 13.11 4.79
N LYS A 145 4.25 13.62 5.77
CA LYS A 145 3.31 12.79 6.54
C LYS A 145 2.18 12.31 5.62
N LEU A 146 1.94 11.00 5.62
CA LEU A 146 0.90 10.34 4.83
C LEU A 146 -0.27 9.92 5.72
N GLY A 147 -1.46 9.81 5.12
CA GLY A 147 -2.68 9.35 5.80
C GLY A 147 -3.18 10.33 6.87
N GLY A 148 -2.80 11.61 6.77
CA GLY A 148 -3.19 12.65 7.72
C GLY A 148 -4.71 12.71 7.89
N ILE A 149 -5.18 12.64 9.14
CA ILE A 149 -6.59 12.82 9.47
C ILE A 149 -6.82 14.12 10.23
N ASN A 150 -7.90 14.81 9.88
CA ASN A 150 -8.41 15.89 10.71
C ASN A 150 -9.20 15.30 11.87
N PRO A 151 -8.97 15.75 13.13
CA PRO A 151 -9.82 15.38 14.25
C PRO A 151 -11.29 15.63 13.90
N GLN A 152 -12.16 14.69 14.26
CA GLN A 152 -13.60 14.81 14.10
C GLN A 152 -14.24 14.89 15.48
N TRP A 153 -15.29 15.67 15.59
CA TRP A 153 -16.21 15.57 16.73
C TRP A 153 -16.82 14.17 16.76
N ASN A 154 -17.17 13.69 17.95
CA ASN A 154 -17.87 12.41 18.06
C ASN A 154 -19.19 12.51 17.29
N SER A 155 -19.56 11.48 16.52
CA SER A 155 -20.81 11.51 15.74
C SER A 155 -22.10 11.58 16.60
N GLN A 156 -21.98 11.39 17.91
CA GLN A 156 -23.06 11.51 18.89
C GLN A 156 -23.13 12.89 19.58
N GLU A 157 -22.12 13.76 19.37
CA GLU A 157 -22.07 15.14 19.85
C GLU A 157 -22.37 16.12 18.71
#